data_AF-A0A6H1QZ27-F1
#
_entry.id   AF-A0A6H1QZ27-F1
#
_cell.length_a   1.000
_cell.length_b   1.000
_cell.length_c   1.000
_cell.angle_alpha   90.00
_cell.angle_beta   90.00
_cell.angle_gamma   90.00
#
_symmetry.space_group_name_H-M   'P 1'
#
loop_
_entity.id
_entity.type
_entity.pdbx_description
1 polymer ?
#
loop_
_entity_poly.entity_id
_entity_poly.type
_entity_poly.pdbx_seq_one_letter_code
_entity_poly.pdbx_strand_id
1 'polypeptide(L)' 'MEKVDLPEDAVSVLRQLETEMSEAREYVVRCRAAGNEEAAHLHDVWIDLLLEEWGRCRLFTQPT' A
#
# COMPACT_ATOMS: atom_id res chain seq x y z
N MET A 1 30.73 -12.65 2.43
CA MET A 1 29.58 -11.82 2.81
C MET A 1 28.70 -11.77 1.59
N GLU A 2 27.79 -12.72 1.45
CA GLU A 2 26.88 -12.81 0.33
C GLU A 2 25.89 -11.64 0.46
N LYS A 3 25.89 -10.73 -0.52
CA LYS A 3 24.81 -9.76 -0.64
C LYS A 3 23.60 -10.55 -1.07
N VAL A 4 22.62 -10.67 -0.19
CA VAL A 4 21.28 -11.11 -0.56
C VAL A 4 20.74 -10.02 -1.49
N ASP A 5 20.87 -10.23 -2.80
CA ASP A 5 20.18 -9.43 -3.79
C ASP A 5 18.69 -9.72 -3.60
N LEU A 6 18.00 -8.85 -2.86
CA LEU A 6 16.54 -8.84 -2.91
C LEU A 6 16.14 -8.67 -4.38
N PRO A 7 15.24 -9.51 -4.92
CA PRO A 7 14.80 -9.32 -6.28
C PRO A 7 14.25 -7.90 -6.38
N GLU A 8 14.83 -7.10 -7.27
CA GLU A 8 14.53 -5.67 -7.48
C GLU A 8 13.01 -5.42 -7.58
N ASP A 9 12.31 -6.45 -8.08
CA ASP A 9 10.86 -6.60 -8.14
C ASP A 9 10.14 -6.42 -6.79
N ALA A 10 10.62 -7.05 -5.70
CA ALA A 10 9.93 -6.99 -4.41
C ALA A 10 10.02 -5.60 -3.75
N VAL A 11 11.16 -4.92 -3.88
CA VAL A 11 11.32 -3.53 -3.41
C VAL A 11 10.48 -2.58 -4.27
N SER A 12 10.40 -2.83 -5.57
CA SER A 12 9.53 -2.06 -6.48
C SER A 12 8.05 -2.22 -6.12
N VAL A 13 7.61 -3.45 -5.85
CA VAL A 13 6.24 -3.76 -5.41
C VAL A 13 5.90 -3.04 -4.11
N LEU A 14 6.80 -3.05 -3.11
CA LEU A 14 6.57 -2.34 -1.85
C LEU A 14 6.38 -0.83 -2.05
N ARG A 15 7.20 -0.21 -2.91
CA ARG A 15 7.07 1.23 -3.25
C ARG A 15 5.78 1.54 -4.00
N GLN A 16 5.36 0.64 -4.88
CA GLN A 16 4.10 0.76 -5.60
C GLN A 16 2.91 0.72 -4.63
N LEU A 17 2.89 -0.23 -3.70
CA LEU A 17 1.87 -0.32 -2.65
C LEU A 17 1.83 0.93 -1.77
N GLU A 18 2.99 1.47 -1.39
CA GLU A 18 3.09 2.73 -0.65
C GLU A 18 2.49 3.92 -1.42
N THR A 19 2.74 3.97 -2.73
CA THR A 19 2.19 5.01 -3.62
C THR A 19 0.67 4.90 -3.70
N GLU A 20 0.15 3.70 -3.95
CA GLU A 20 -1.30 3.46 -4.02
C GLU A 20 -2.02 3.77 -2.71
N MET A 21 -1.40 3.45 -1.55
CA MET A 21 -1.94 3.84 -0.25
C MET A 21 -1.99 5.36 -0.07
N SER A 22 -0.96 6.08 -0.51
CA SER A 22 -0.93 7.55 -0.44
C SER A 22 -2.03 8.16 -1.30
N GLU A 23 -2.17 7.71 -2.54
CA GLU A 23 -3.20 8.17 -3.46
C GLU A 23 -4.61 7.88 -2.93
N ALA A 24 -4.84 6.67 -2.41
CA ALA A 24 -6.11 6.30 -1.82
C ALA A 24 -6.48 7.20 -0.63
N ARG A 25 -5.51 7.58 0.23
CA ARG A 25 -5.75 8.53 1.33
C ARG A 25 -6.15 9.91 0.83
N GLU A 26 -5.55 10.39 -0.25
CA GLU A 26 -5.94 11.65 -0.88
C GLU A 26 -7.36 11.59 -1.48
N TYR A 27 -7.73 10.45 -2.07
CA TYR A 27 -9.10 10.21 -2.54
C TYR A 27 -10.11 10.23 -1.40
N VAL A 28 -9.84 9.57 -0.28
CA VAL A 28 -10.69 9.62 0.92
C VAL A 28 -10.96 11.06 1.36
N VAL A 29 -9.91 11.89 1.46
CA VAL A 29 -10.04 13.30 1.85
C VAL A 29 -10.94 14.06 0.86
N ARG A 30 -10.75 13.86 -0.45
CA ARG A 30 -11.57 14.49 -1.49
C ARG A 30 -13.03 14.02 -1.46
N CYS A 31 -13.28 12.73 -1.25
CA CYS A 31 -14.63 12.17 -1.15
C CYS A 31 -15.38 12.74 0.06
N ARG A 32 -14.75 12.78 1.24
CA ARG A 32 -15.34 13.37 2.45
C ARG A 32 -15.61 14.87 2.29
N ALA A 33 -14.67 15.60 1.68
CA ALA A 33 -14.87 17.02 1.38
C ALA A 33 -16.05 17.28 0.42
N ALA A 34 -16.33 16.33 -0.48
CA ALA A 34 -17.48 16.36 -1.38
C ALA A 34 -18.78 15.80 -0.76
N GLY A 35 -18.76 15.36 0.51
CA GLY A 35 -19.89 14.72 1.18
C GLY A 35 -20.21 13.31 0.70
N ASN A 36 -19.30 12.66 -0.03
CA ASN A 36 -19.45 11.30 -0.52
C ASN A 36 -18.79 10.29 0.45
N GLU A 37 -19.47 10.04 1.57
CA GLU A 37 -18.98 9.12 2.60
C GLU A 37 -18.93 7.66 2.14
N GLU A 38 -19.83 7.23 1.24
CA GLU A 38 -19.81 5.87 0.70
C GLU A 38 -18.55 5.59 -0.11
N ALA A 39 -18.17 6.50 -1.02
CA ALA A 39 -16.93 6.38 -1.77
C ALA A 39 -15.70 6.47 -0.85
N ALA A 40 -15.72 7.37 0.14
CA ALA A 40 -14.64 7.46 1.12
C ALA A 40 -14.45 6.14 1.87
N HIS A 41 -15.55 5.52 2.31
CA HIS A 41 -15.51 4.25 3.04
C HIS A 41 -14.94 3.11 2.18
N LEU A 42 -15.31 3.02 0.90
CA LEU A 42 -14.73 2.03 -0.02
C LEU A 42 -13.21 2.20 -0.15
N HIS A 43 -12.73 3.45 -0.20
CA HIS A 43 -11.29 3.72 -0.25
C HIS A 43 -10.59 3.45 1.10
N ASP A 44 -11.25 3.64 2.25
CA ASP A 44 -10.71 3.19 3.54
C ASP A 44 -10.50 1.67 3.55
N VAL A 45 -11.49 0.89 3.11
CA VAL A 45 -11.38 -0.58 2.99
C VAL A 45 -10.26 -0.99 2.03
N TRP A 46 -10.11 -0.27 0.91
CA TRP A 46 -9.02 -0.52 -0.02
C TRP A 46 -7.64 -0.27 0.61
N ILE A 47 -7.49 0.79 1.42
CA ILE A 47 -6.23 1.06 2.14
C ILE A 47 -5.89 -0.08 3.10
N ASP A 48 -6.88 -0.65 3.80
CA ASP A 48 -6.65 -1.77 4.71
C ASP A 48 -6.12 -3.01 3.94
N LEU A 49 -6.69 -3.31 2.77
CA LEU A 49 -6.22 -4.40 1.92
C LEU A 49 -4.79 -4.18 1.41
N LEU A 50 -4.46 -2.95 1.02
CA LEU A 50 -3.10 -2.59 0.61
C LEU A 50 -2.09 -2.71 1.76
N LEU A 51 -2.49 -2.34 2.98
CA LEU A 51 -1.66 -2.50 4.17
C LEU A 51 -1.37 -3.98 4.48
N GLU A 52 -2.36 -4.85 4.34
CA GLU A 52 -2.17 -6.29 4.48
C GLU A 52 -1.19 -6.84 3.44
N GLU A 53 -1.34 -6.44 2.17
CA GLU A 53 -0.44 -6.89 1.10
C GLU A 53 0.98 -6.37 1.30
N TRP A 54 1.14 -5.09 1.68
CA TRP A 54 2.45 -4.54 2.00
C TRP A 54 3.12 -5.29 3.15
N GLY A 55 2.34 -5.66 4.18
CA GLY A 55 2.81 -6.50 5.28
C GLY A 55 3.31 -7.86 4.79
N ARG A 56 2.56 -8.53 3.91
CA ARG A 56 2.95 -9.80 3.29
C ARG A 56 4.24 -9.65 2.47
N CYS A 57 4.29 -8.70 1.54
CA CYS A 57 5.46 -8.43 0.71
C CYS A 57 6.70 -8.13 1.56
N ARG A 58 6.55 -7.34 2.63
CA ARG A 58 7.67 -6.97 3.50
C ARG A 58 8.27 -8.19 4.19
N LEU A 59 7.45 -9.14 4.65
CA LEU A 59 7.94 -10.38 5.25
C LEU A 59 8.76 -11.22 4.27
N PHE A 60 8.37 -11.29 3.00
CA PHE A 60 9.14 -11.96 1.95
C PHE A 60 10.48 -11.28 1.64
N THR A 61 10.62 -9.99 1.96
CA THR A 61 11.87 -9.22 1.77
C THR A 61 12.81 -9.21 2.99
N GLN A 62 12.45 -9.86 4.10
CA GLN A 62 13.34 -9.95 5.26
C GLN A 62 14.33 -11.12 5.10
N PRO A 63 15.65 -10.91 5.30
CA PRO A 63 16.61 -12.01 5.32
C PRO A 63 16.34 -12.87 6.57
N THR A 64 16.18 -14.19 6.37
CA THR A 64 16.09 -15.21 7.44
C THR A 64 17.37 -15.34 8.23
#